data_AF-A0A536CMW6-F1
#
_entry.id   AF-A0A536CMW6-F1
#
_cell.length_a   1.000
_cell.length_b   1.000
_cell.length_c   1.000
_cell.angle_alpha   90.00
_cell.angle_beta   90.00
_cell.angle_gamma   90.00
#
_symmetry.space_group_name_H-M   'P 1'
#
loop_
_entity.id
_entity.type
_entity.pdbx_description
1 polymer ?
#
loop_
_entity_poly.entity_id
_entity_poly.type
_entity_poly.pdbx_seq_one_letter_code
_entity_poly.pdbx_strand_id
1 'polypeptide(L)' 'MSAWSKEELTRMGRAEEIEIAVRRPGGGLRDRVTIWVVPHSDALYVRSVNGRDGAWFRAVQGTHKGRVWAGGVEKDVT' A
#
# COMPACT_ATOMS: atom_id res chain seq x y z
N MET A 1 8.33 11.10 5.10
CA MET A 1 8.74 9.84 4.44
C MET A 1 9.40 8.95 5.46
N SER A 2 8.65 7.97 5.99
CA SER A 2 9.28 6.89 6.75
C SER A 2 9.89 5.94 5.71
N ALA A 3 11.22 5.94 5.62
CA ALA A 3 11.91 4.98 4.77
C ALA A 3 11.54 3.56 5.18
N TRP A 4 11.40 2.67 4.21
CA TRP A 4 11.27 1.25 4.47
C TRP A 4 12.61 0.69 4.96
N SER A 5 12.58 -0.14 6.00
CA SER A 5 13.75 -0.92 6.37
C SER A 5 13.92 -2.08 5.38
N LYS A 6 15.15 -2.57 5.23
CA LYS A 6 15.41 -3.75 4.37
C LYS A 6 14.67 -4.99 4.89
N GLU A 7 14.52 -5.11 6.20
CA GLU A 7 13.78 -6.20 6.84
C GLU A 7 12.29 -6.10 6.54
N GLU A 8 11.72 -4.88 6.59
CA GLU A 8 10.33 -4.64 6.21
C GLU A 8 10.11 -5.03 4.73
N LEU A 9 10.96 -4.54 3.81
CA LEU A 9 10.87 -4.89 2.39
C LEU A 9 11.05 -6.40 2.14
N THR A 10 11.93 -7.06 2.91
CA THR A 10 12.14 -8.51 2.80
C THR A 10 10.92 -9.29 3.25
N ARG A 11 10.30 -8.90 4.37
CA ARG A 11 9.09 -9.57 4.88
C ARG A 11 7.90 -9.36 3.94
N MET A 12 7.69 -8.14 3.49
CA MET A 12 6.59 -7.81 2.60
C MET A 12 6.82 -8.35 1.19
N GLY A 13 8.05 -8.35 0.68
CA GLY A 13 8.38 -8.90 -0.65
C GLY A 13 8.24 -10.43 -0.74
N ARG A 14 8.27 -11.14 0.39
CA ARG A 14 7.88 -12.57 0.45
C ARG A 14 6.37 -12.77 0.44
N ALA A 15 5.60 -11.76 0.84
CA ALA A 15 4.16 -11.77 0.70
C ALA A 15 3.86 -11.37 -0.76
N GLU A 16 3.48 -12.35 -1.59
CA GLU A 16 3.10 -12.09 -2.98
C GLU A 16 1.97 -11.05 -3.10
N GLU A 17 1.23 -10.87 -2.00
CA GLU A 17 0.13 -9.93 -1.83
C GLU A 17 0.28 -9.10 -0.55
N ILE A 18 -0.25 -7.88 -0.58
CA ILE A 18 -0.37 -6.99 0.57
C ILE A 18 -1.81 -6.51 0.70
N GLU A 19 -2.23 -6.11 1.90
CA GLU A 19 -3.45 -5.34 2.07
C GLU A 19 -3.11 -3.85 2.06
N ILE A 20 -3.94 -3.04 1.40
CA ILE A 20 -3.86 -1.58 1.44
C ILE A 20 -5.20 -0.97 1.82
N ALA A 21 -5.17 0.16 2.53
CA ALA A 21 -6.35 0.97 2.78
C ALA A 21 -6.02 2.45 2.56
N VAL A 22 -6.87 3.13 1.79
CA VAL A 22 -6.70 4.55 1.50
C VAL A 22 -7.25 5.38 2.66
N ARG A 23 -6.50 6.40 3.07
CA ARG A 23 -6.96 7.36 4.09
C ARG A 23 -7.89 8.39 3.45
N ARG A 24 -9.06 8.61 4.05
CA ARG A 24 -10.05 9.58 3.54
C ARG A 24 -9.63 11.02 3.86
N PRO A 25 -10.04 12.02 3.06
CA PRO A 25 -10.01 13.42 3.48
C PRO A 25 -10.85 13.56 4.75
N GLY A 26 -10.24 14.03 5.85
CA GLY A 26 -10.86 14.07 7.18
C GLY A 26 -10.47 12.93 8.13
N GLY A 27 -9.66 11.97 7.68
CA GLY A 27 -9.18 10.86 8.49
C GLY A 27 -10.00 9.58 8.33
N GLY A 28 -9.64 8.54 9.09
CA GLY A 28 -10.19 7.20 8.90
C GLY A 28 -9.69 6.50 7.62
N LEU A 29 -9.87 5.18 7.58
CA LEU A 29 -9.45 4.33 6.47
C LEU A 29 -10.67 3.87 5.67
N ARG A 30 -10.51 3.69 4.37
CA ARG A 30 -11.43 2.89 3.55
C ARG A 30 -11.24 1.39 3.85
N ASP A 31 -12.14 0.57 3.32
CA ASP A 31 -12.01 -0.88 3.40
C ASP A 31 -10.67 -1.33 2.81
N ARG A 32 -10.10 -2.38 3.41
CA ARG A 32 -8.86 -2.97 2.93
C ARG A 32 -9.12 -3.65 1.59
N VAL A 33 -8.13 -3.55 0.70
CA VAL A 33 -8.10 -4.31 -0.55
C VAL A 33 -6.78 -5.05 -0.65
N THR A 34 -6.85 -6.32 -1.05
CA THR A 34 -5.67 -7.13 -1.35
C THR A 34 -5.14 -6.77 -2.73
N ILE A 35 -3.83 -6.59 -2.85
CA ILE A 35 -3.16 -6.24 -4.11
C ILE A 35 -1.80 -6.95 -4.19
N TRP A 36 -1.41 -7.35 -5.40
CA TRP A 36 -0.05 -7.82 -5.64
C TRP A 36 0.97 -6.69 -5.52
N VAL A 37 2.14 -7.03 -4.97
CA VAL A 37 3.23 -6.09 -4.74
C VAL A 37 4.49 -6.54 -5.46
N VAL A 38 5.27 -5.57 -5.93
CA VAL A 38 6.62 -5.79 -6.46
C VAL A 38 7.60 -4.99 -5.61
N PRO A 39 8.48 -5.65 -4.83
CA PRO A 39 9.60 -4.96 -4.21
C PRO A 39 10.65 -4.58 -5.26
N HIS A 40 11.12 -3.33 -5.22
CA HIS A 40 12.23 -2.89 -6.07
C HIS A 40 13.07 -1.84 -5.34
N SER A 41 14.38 -2.10 -5.23
CA SER A 41 15.34 -1.24 -4.51
C SER A 41 14.92 -1.07 -3.04
N ASP A 42 14.46 0.12 -2.69
CA ASP A 42 14.14 0.60 -1.36
C ASP A 42 12.64 0.92 -1.21
N ALA A 43 11.82 0.44 -2.14
CA ALA A 43 10.39 0.69 -2.18
C ALA A 43 9.57 -0.53 -2.60
N LEU A 44 8.26 -0.43 -2.35
CA LEU A 44 7.23 -1.34 -2.84
C LEU A 44 6.40 -0.64 -3.90
N TYR A 45 6.12 -1.36 -4.98
CA TYR A 45 5.29 -0.90 -6.08
C TYR A 45 4.04 -1.76 -6.19
N VAL A 46 2.91 -1.12 -6.43
CA VAL A 46 1.62 -1.79 -6.67
C VAL A 46 0.99 -1.22 -7.94
N ARG A 47 0.17 -2.03 -8.61
CA ARG A 47 -0.60 -1.60 -9.78
C ARG A 47 -2.06 -1.98 -9.60
N SER A 48 -2.96 -1.05 -9.90
CA SER A 48 -4.39 -1.34 -9.95
C SER A 48 -4.70 -2.32 -11.08
N VAL A 49 -5.25 -3.49 -10.74
CA VAL A 49 -5.73 -4.49 -11.73
C VAL A 49 -6.84 -3.91 -12.60
N ASN A 50 -7.72 -3.08 -12.02
CA ASN A 50 -8.80 -2.38 -12.72
C ASN A 50 -8.33 -1.08 -13.39
N GLY A 51 -7.01 -0.91 -13.58
CA GLY A 51 -6.43 0.29 -14.16
C GLY A 51 -6.76 1.57 -13.38
N ARG A 52 -6.82 2.69 -14.10
CA ARG A 52 -7.09 4.02 -13.52
C ARG A 52 -8.49 4.15 -12.91
N ASP A 53 -9.41 3.25 -13.28
CA ASP A 53 -10.78 3.23 -12.78
C ASP A 53 -10.96 2.38 -11.51
N GLY A 54 -9.88 1.80 -10.97
CA GLY A 54 -9.92 1.12 -9.68
C GLY A 54 -10.33 2.06 -8.56
N ALA A 55 -11.31 1.64 -7.74
CA ALA A 55 -11.87 2.47 -6.68
C ALA A 55 -10.81 2.96 -5.66
N TRP A 56 -9.93 2.05 -5.21
CA TRP A 56 -8.83 2.42 -4.31
C TRP A 56 -7.82 3.34 -5.01
N PHE A 57 -7.53 3.09 -6.30
CA PHE A 57 -6.56 3.86 -7.06
C PHE A 57 -7.02 5.30 -7.22
N ARG A 58 -8.26 5.52 -7.68
CA ARG A 58 -8.83 6.88 -7.74
C ARG A 58 -8.84 7.56 -6.38
N ALA A 59 -9.19 6.83 -5.32
CA ALA A 59 -9.23 7.40 -3.97
C ALA A 59 -7.83 7.84 -3.50
N VAL A 60 -6.78 7.05 -3.73
CA VAL A 60 -5.43 7.38 -3.26
C VAL A 60 -4.83 8.54 -4.04
N GLN A 61 -5.19 8.75 -5.31
CA GLN A 61 -4.77 9.94 -6.07
C GLN A 61 -5.24 11.26 -5.43
N GLY A 62 -6.31 11.24 -4.63
CA GLY A 62 -6.81 12.45 -3.96
C GLY A 62 -6.09 12.79 -2.65
N THR A 63 -5.47 11.82 -1.98
CA THR A 63 -4.88 12.03 -0.65
C THR A 63 -3.40 11.68 -0.56
N HIS A 64 -2.91 10.82 -1.46
CA HIS A 64 -1.59 10.17 -1.42
C HIS A 64 -1.28 9.52 -0.06
N LYS A 65 -2.31 9.16 0.70
CA LYS A 65 -2.17 8.65 2.07
C LYS A 65 -2.89 7.35 2.23
N GLY A 66 -2.27 6.43 2.95
CA GLY A 66 -2.86 5.13 3.24
C GLY A 66 -2.16 4.41 4.36
N ARG A 67 -2.57 3.15 4.54
CA ARG A 67 -1.93 2.19 5.42
C ARG A 67 -1.79 0.87 4.68
N VAL A 68 -0.70 0.17 4.95
CA VAL A 68 -0.40 -1.13 4.35
C VAL A 68 -0.16 -2.19 5.42
N TRP A 69 -0.55 -3.42 5.12
CA TRP A 69 -0.31 -4.60 5.96
C TRP A 69 0.26 -5.74 5.12
N ALA A 70 1.40 -6.29 5.54
CA ALA A 70 2.00 -7.47 4.92
C ALA A 70 3.12 -8.06 5.77
N GLY A 71 3.22 -9.40 5.82
CA GLY A 71 4.34 -10.07 6.51
C GLY A 71 4.53 -9.66 7.98
N GLY A 72 3.43 -9.34 8.68
CA GLY A 72 3.46 -8.84 10.06
C GLY A 72 3.86 -7.37 10.23
N VAL A 73 4.07 -6.64 9.12
CA VAL A 73 4.31 -5.20 9.09
C VAL A 73 2.98 -4.48 8.93
N GLU A 74 2.75 -3.43 9.72
CA GLU A 74 1.67 -2.47 9.57
C GLU A 74 2.25 -1.05 9.56
N LYS A 75 2.00 -0.28 8.49
CA LYS A 75 2.63 1.04 8.34
C LYS A 75 1.74 2.04 7.61
N ASP A 76 1.68 3.26 8.12
CA ASP A 76 1.12 4.40 7.38
C ASP A 76 2.11 4.87 6.30
N VAL A 77 1.59 5.23 5.13
CA VAL A 77 2.34 5.68 3.96
C VAL A 77 1.81 7.01 3.44
N THR A 78 2.73 7.82 2.88
CA THR A 78 2.50 9.17 2.34
C THR A 78 3.34 9.40 1.10
#